data_AF-A0A3N5WH64-F1
#
_entry.id   AF-A0A3N5WH64-F1
#
_cell.length_a   1.000
_cell.length_b   1.000
_cell.length_c   1.000
_cell.angle_alpha   90.00
_cell.angle_beta   90.00
_cell.angle_gamma   90.00
#
_symmetry.space_group_name_H-M   'P 1'
#
loop_
_entity.id
_entity.type
_entity.pdbx_description
1 polymer ?
#
loop_
_entity_poly.entity_id
_entity_poly.type
_entity_poly.pdbx_seq_one_letter_code
_entity_poly.pdbx_strand_id
1 'polypeptide(L)'
;MKLAPVSELPDDVRKLALNVQQGYQFAVANPDVLKQLPCYCGCGSMDHDSNYSCYVSDEAGGKVVFDSHATGCSICVDITHDAMRGLATGKTVAQIKTEVDATYSQYGPSNMDH
;
A
#
# COMPACT_ATOMS: atom_id res chain seq x y z
N MET A 1 7.13 7.46 -10.73
CA MET A 1 7.17 6.64 -9.50
C MET A 1 8.47 6.91 -8.76
N LYS A 2 8.43 7.04 -7.44
CA LYS A 2 9.61 7.12 -6.57
C LYS A 2 9.59 6.01 -5.52
N LEU A 3 10.74 5.71 -4.93
CA LEU A 3 10.86 4.84 -3.76
C LEU A 3 11.66 5.60 -2.69
N ALA A 4 11.19 5.56 -1.44
CA ALA A 4 11.96 6.10 -0.31
C ALA A 4 13.24 5.27 -0.10
N PRO A 5 14.34 5.84 0.44
CA PRO A 5 15.53 5.07 0.79
C PRO A 5 15.23 3.94 1.77
N VAL A 6 15.81 2.75 1.55
CA VAL A 6 15.67 1.61 2.48
C VAL A 6 16.12 1.97 3.90
N SER A 7 17.08 2.88 4.04
CA SER A 7 17.58 3.36 5.34
C SER A 7 16.53 4.12 6.17
N GLU A 8 15.46 4.62 5.54
CA GLU A 8 14.37 5.31 6.24
C GLU A 8 13.30 4.34 6.76
N LEU A 9 13.36 3.05 6.37
CA LEU A 9 12.43 2.03 6.84
C LEU A 9 12.82 1.50 8.22
N PRO A 10 11.83 0.99 9.00
CA PRO A 10 12.08 0.28 10.25
C PRO A 10 13.03 -0.92 10.09
N ASP A 11 13.82 -1.20 11.12
CA ASP A 11 14.86 -2.23 11.14
C ASP A 11 14.36 -3.64 10.82
N ASP A 12 13.14 -3.96 11.26
CA ASP A 12 12.43 -5.20 10.97
C ASP A 12 12.02 -5.27 9.50
N VAL A 13 11.44 -4.20 8.95
CA VAL A 13 11.06 -4.11 7.54
C VAL A 13 12.27 -4.30 6.61
N ARG A 14 13.43 -3.70 6.94
CA ARG A 14 14.68 -3.84 6.14
C ARG A 14 15.19 -5.27 6.00
N LYS A 15 14.70 -6.21 6.84
CA LYS A 15 15.09 -7.63 6.82
C LYS A 15 14.06 -8.51 6.11
N LEU A 16 12.92 -7.96 5.70
CA LEU A 16 11.85 -8.70 5.02
C LEU A 16 12.17 -8.92 3.54
N ALA A 17 11.32 -9.70 2.87
CA ALA A 17 11.42 -9.90 1.44
C ALA A 17 11.39 -8.57 0.66
N LEU A 18 12.10 -8.53 -0.47
CA LEU A 18 12.27 -7.30 -1.25
C LEU A 18 10.94 -6.67 -1.69
N ASN A 19 9.95 -7.49 -2.02
CA ASN A 19 8.62 -7.00 -2.40
C ASN A 19 7.94 -6.25 -1.25
N VAL A 20 8.09 -6.71 0.00
CA VAL A 20 7.56 -6.04 1.18
C VAL A 20 8.30 -4.73 1.41
N GLN A 21 9.63 -4.74 1.39
CA GLN A 21 10.45 -3.52 1.49
C GLN A 21 10.01 -2.47 0.46
N GLN A 22 9.88 -2.87 -0.81
CA GLN A 22 9.44 -1.98 -1.88
C GLN A 22 8.03 -1.43 -1.66
N GLY A 23 7.12 -2.23 -1.10
CA GLY A 23 5.80 -1.77 -0.71
C GLY A 23 5.87 -0.59 0.28
N TYR A 24 6.65 -0.76 1.35
CA TYR A 24 6.88 0.32 2.33
C TYR A 24 7.56 1.55 1.71
N GLN A 25 8.61 1.35 0.91
CA GLN A 25 9.30 2.45 0.23
C GLN A 25 8.36 3.22 -0.71
N PHE A 26 7.49 2.51 -1.41
CA PHE A 26 6.53 3.10 -2.33
C PHE A 26 5.43 3.85 -1.57
N ALA A 27 4.91 3.29 -0.48
CA ALA A 27 3.90 3.93 0.36
C ALA A 27 4.38 5.28 0.87
N VAL A 28 5.58 5.33 1.46
CA VAL A 28 6.18 6.58 1.98
C VAL A 28 6.41 7.60 0.86
N ALA A 29 6.86 7.17 -0.31
CA ALA A 29 7.22 8.10 -1.39
C ALA A 29 6.04 8.53 -2.28
N ASN A 30 4.90 7.83 -2.22
CA ASN A 30 3.74 8.07 -3.09
C ASN A 30 2.41 7.93 -2.33
N PRO A 31 2.21 8.62 -1.18
CA PRO A 31 1.00 8.48 -0.37
C PRO A 31 -0.26 8.83 -1.16
N ASP A 32 -0.20 9.86 -2.02
CA ASP A 32 -1.32 10.29 -2.87
C ASP A 32 -1.83 9.19 -3.81
N VAL A 33 -0.98 8.22 -4.18
CA VAL A 33 -1.38 7.07 -5.00
C VAL A 33 -2.09 6.05 -4.14
N LEU A 34 -1.47 5.59 -3.05
CA LEU A 34 -2.01 4.48 -2.26
C LEU A 34 -3.24 4.87 -1.44
N LYS A 35 -3.42 6.16 -1.10
CA LYS A 35 -4.64 6.68 -0.48
C LYS A 35 -5.87 6.58 -1.40
N GLN A 36 -5.68 6.38 -2.71
CA GLN A 36 -6.76 6.22 -3.69
C GLN A 36 -7.05 4.76 -4.06
N LEU A 37 -6.25 3.82 -3.55
CA LEU A 37 -6.39 2.40 -3.89
C LEU A 37 -6.97 1.65 -2.69
N PRO A 38 -7.97 0.79 -2.89
CA PRO A 38 -8.50 -0.04 -1.82
C PRO A 38 -7.59 -1.24 -1.56
N CYS A 39 -7.81 -1.85 -0.40
CA CYS A 39 -7.36 -3.20 -0.09
C CYS A 39 -8.58 -4.09 0.16
N TYR A 40 -8.45 -5.37 -0.23
CA TYR A 40 -9.53 -6.36 -0.16
C TYR A 40 -9.19 -7.54 0.77
N CYS A 41 -8.21 -7.36 1.65
CA CYS A 41 -7.75 -8.42 2.56
C CYS A 41 -8.62 -8.58 3.82
N GLY A 42 -9.71 -7.81 3.95
CA GLY A 42 -10.60 -7.82 5.11
C GLY A 42 -10.12 -6.99 6.31
N CYS A 43 -9.15 -6.08 6.14
CA CYS A 43 -8.64 -5.24 7.22
C CYS A 43 -9.48 -4.00 7.57
N GLY A 44 -10.64 -3.79 6.92
CA GLY A 44 -11.44 -2.58 7.12
C GLY A 44 -11.91 -2.34 8.56
N SER A 45 -11.93 -3.36 9.43
CA SER A 45 -12.22 -3.20 10.86
C SER A 45 -11.06 -2.66 11.70
N MET A 46 -9.89 -2.44 11.11
CA MET A 46 -8.69 -1.89 11.76
C MET A 46 -8.57 -0.36 11.54
N ASP A 47 -9.67 0.30 11.15
CA ASP A 47 -9.69 1.69 10.70
C ASP A 47 -8.76 1.97 9.50
N HIS A 48 -8.41 0.92 8.74
CA HIS A 48 -7.67 1.05 7.48
C HIS A 48 -8.63 1.47 6.36
N ASP A 49 -8.51 2.73 5.94
CA ASP A 49 -9.37 3.38 4.95
C ASP A 49 -8.85 3.34 3.50
N SER A 50 -7.67 2.73 3.29
CA SER A 50 -7.03 2.62 1.97
C SER A 50 -5.89 1.60 2.02
N ASN A 51 -5.27 1.31 0.88
CA ASN A 51 -4.06 0.49 0.80
C ASN A 51 -2.84 1.21 1.43
N TYR A 52 -2.86 2.54 1.57
CA TYR A 52 -1.81 3.28 2.28
C TYR A 52 -1.75 2.88 3.76
N SER A 53 -2.92 2.75 4.38
CA SER A 53 -3.08 2.48 5.81
C SER A 53 -2.55 1.11 6.23
N CYS A 54 -2.33 0.20 5.27
CA CYS A 54 -1.60 -1.06 5.49
C CYS A 54 -0.11 -0.88 5.82
N TYR A 55 0.48 0.28 5.51
CA TYR A 55 1.90 0.59 5.67
C TYR A 55 2.17 1.70 6.67
N VAL A 56 1.23 2.63 6.84
CA VAL A 56 1.39 3.85 7.63
C VAL A 56 0.16 4.02 8.50
N SER A 57 0.38 4.08 9.82
CA SER A 57 -0.69 4.26 10.81
C SER A 57 -0.94 5.72 11.15
N ASP A 58 0.06 6.60 11.00
CA ASP A 58 -0.08 8.04 11.25
C ASP A 58 1.02 8.86 10.54
N GLU A 59 0.77 10.16 10.37
CA GLU A 59 1.69 11.15 9.83
C GLU A 59 1.88 12.30 10.85
N ALA A 60 2.23 11.95 12.09
CA ALA A 60 2.36 12.91 13.18
C ALA A 60 3.59 13.82 13.02
N GLY A 61 3.36 15.14 12.96
CA GLY A 61 4.42 16.14 12.99
C GLY A 61 5.39 16.07 11.81
N GLY A 62 4.92 15.60 10.65
CA GLY A 62 5.74 15.45 9.44
C GLY A 62 6.63 14.20 9.44
N LYS A 63 6.38 13.25 10.36
CA LYS A 63 7.05 11.94 10.38
C LYS A 63 6.03 10.84 10.15
N VAL A 64 6.43 9.86 9.36
CA VAL A 64 5.66 8.63 9.13
C VAL A 64 5.77 7.74 10.36
N VAL A 65 4.63 7.31 10.89
CA VAL A 65 4.52 6.20 11.83
C VAL A 65 4.12 4.97 11.03
N PHE A 66 4.99 3.97 11.00
CA PHE A 66 4.77 2.77 10.20
C PHE A 66 3.77 1.82 10.86
N ASP A 67 2.94 1.21 10.03
CA ASP A 67 2.11 0.08 10.41
C ASP A 67 2.79 -1.23 10.02
N SER A 68 2.74 -2.25 10.89
CA SER A 68 3.35 -3.57 10.62
C SER A 68 2.45 -4.51 9.80
N HIS A 69 1.22 -4.13 9.48
CA HIS A 69 0.24 -5.01 8.84
C HIS A 69 0.74 -5.55 7.50
N ALA A 70 1.34 -4.71 6.66
CA ALA A 70 1.88 -5.13 5.37
C ALA A 70 3.07 -6.11 5.47
N THR A 71 3.67 -6.29 6.65
CA THR A 71 4.69 -7.34 6.85
C THR A 71 4.13 -8.76 6.72
N GLY A 72 2.82 -8.94 6.97
CA GLY A 72 2.15 -10.24 6.97
C GLY A 72 1.03 -10.39 5.93
N CYS A 73 0.68 -9.35 5.19
CA CYS A 73 -0.41 -9.39 4.22
C CYS A 73 0.11 -9.37 2.77
N SER A 74 -0.10 -10.46 2.03
CA SER A 74 0.29 -10.52 0.62
C SER A 74 -0.56 -9.63 -0.28
N ILE A 75 -1.87 -9.52 -0.01
CA ILE A 75 -2.81 -8.79 -0.90
C ILE A 75 -2.47 -7.30 -0.99
N CYS A 76 -2.23 -6.60 0.13
CA CYS A 76 -1.89 -5.17 0.08
C CYS A 76 -0.53 -4.94 -0.60
N VAL A 77 0.41 -5.86 -0.44
CA VAL A 77 1.71 -5.84 -1.12
C VAL A 77 1.51 -6.03 -2.62
N ASP A 78 0.74 -7.03 -3.05
CA ASP A 78 0.49 -7.30 -4.46
C ASP A 78 -0.24 -6.14 -5.15
N ILE A 79 -1.25 -5.54 -4.51
CA ILE A 79 -1.93 -4.32 -4.97
C ILE A 79 -0.93 -3.17 -5.16
N THR A 80 0.02 -3.02 -4.23
CA THR A 80 1.05 -1.97 -4.32
C THR A 80 1.98 -2.21 -5.50
N HIS A 81 2.36 -3.46 -5.74
CA HIS A 81 3.17 -3.83 -6.90
C HIS A 81 2.40 -3.66 -8.22
N ASP A 82 1.10 -3.92 -8.24
CA ASP A 82 0.24 -3.58 -9.38
C ASP A 82 0.20 -2.09 -9.66
N ALA A 83 0.10 -1.26 -8.61
CA ALA A 83 0.18 0.19 -8.75
C ALA A 83 1.54 0.64 -9.32
N MET A 84 2.64 0.08 -8.81
CA MET A 84 3.99 0.34 -9.34
C MET A 84 4.09 -0.01 -10.83
N ARG A 85 3.59 -1.18 -11.23
CA ARG A 85 3.57 -1.63 -12.65
C ARG A 85 2.69 -0.73 -13.52
N GLY A 86 1.50 -0.38 -13.05
CA GLY A 86 0.57 0.50 -13.76
C GLY A 86 1.17 1.88 -14.00
N LEU A 87 1.77 2.50 -12.97
CA LEU A 87 2.43 3.79 -13.11
C LEU A 87 3.64 3.72 -14.06
N ALA A 88 4.43 2.65 -13.99
CA ALA A 88 5.58 2.46 -14.88
C ALA A 88 5.17 2.31 -16.36
N THR A 89 3.94 1.85 -16.61
CA THR A 89 3.37 1.69 -17.96
C THR A 89 2.50 2.88 -18.39
N GLY A 90 2.47 3.97 -17.60
CA GLY A 90 1.78 5.21 -17.94
C GLY A 90 0.27 5.23 -17.63
N LYS A 91 -0.23 4.26 -16.86
CA LYS A 91 -1.63 4.26 -16.41
C LYS A 91 -1.89 5.37 -15.39
N THR A 92 -3.12 5.88 -15.38
CA THR A 92 -3.60 6.77 -14.32
C THR A 92 -3.95 5.98 -13.06
N VAL A 93 -3.98 6.65 -11.91
CA VAL A 93 -4.39 6.01 -10.63
C VAL A 93 -5.82 5.47 -10.72
N ALA A 94 -6.71 6.15 -11.43
CA ALA A 94 -8.07 5.67 -11.66
C ALA A 94 -8.11 4.35 -12.45
N GLN A 95 -7.29 4.22 -13.51
CA GLN A 95 -7.19 2.97 -14.27
C GLN A 95 -6.62 1.83 -13.41
N ILE A 96 -5.60 2.13 -12.61
CA ILE A 96 -5.02 1.18 -11.65
C ILE A 96 -6.09 0.73 -10.65
N LYS A 97 -6.87 1.67 -10.11
CA LYS A 97 -7.96 1.35 -9.19
C LYS A 97 -8.98 0.40 -9.83
N THR A 98 -9.42 0.67 -11.05
CA THR A 98 -10.35 -0.23 -11.78
C THR A 98 -9.79 -1.64 -11.91
N GLU A 99 -8.50 -1.79 -12.21
CA GLU A 99 -7.85 -3.10 -12.33
C GLU A 99 -7.70 -3.80 -10.97
N VAL A 100 -7.36 -3.04 -9.92
CA VAL A 100 -7.31 -3.53 -8.55
C VAL A 100 -8.69 -4.02 -8.10
N ASP A 101 -9.74 -3.22 -8.30
CA ASP A 101 -11.12 -3.60 -7.97
C ASP A 101 -11.52 -4.89 -8.70
N ALA A 102 -11.25 -4.97 -10.01
CA ALA A 102 -11.56 -6.15 -10.82
C ALA A 102 -10.79 -7.41 -10.40
N THR A 103 -9.56 -7.25 -9.93
CA THR A 103 -8.67 -8.38 -9.58
C THR A 103 -8.92 -8.87 -8.16
N TYR A 104 -9.09 -7.95 -7.20
CA TYR A 104 -9.01 -8.28 -5.77
C TYR A 104 -10.37 -8.28 -5.05
N SER A 105 -11.45 -7.73 -5.62
CA SER A 105 -12.78 -7.74 -4.98
C SER A 105 -13.34 -9.14 -4.70
N GLN A 106 -12.82 -10.17 -5.35
CA GLN A 106 -13.14 -11.56 -5.05
C GLN A 106 -12.70 -12.02 -3.65
N TYR A 107 -11.74 -11.33 -3.02
CA TYR A 107 -11.18 -11.70 -1.71
C TYR A 107 -11.94 -11.09 -0.53
N GLY A 108 -12.76 -10.07 -0.76
CA GLY A 108 -13.51 -9.40 0.30
C GLY A 108 -14.09 -8.06 -0.14
N PRO A 109 -14.76 -7.33 0.77
CA PRO A 109 -15.16 -5.95 0.52
C PRO A 109 -13.94 -5.02 0.47
N SER A 110 -14.10 -3.89 -0.22
CA SER A 110 -13.14 -2.79 -0.19
C SER A 110 -13.01 -2.24 1.23
N ASN A 111 -11.79 -1.93 1.67
CA ASN A 111 -11.57 -1.23 2.92
C ASN A 111 -11.82 0.28 2.83
N MET A 112 -12.18 0.82 1.66
CA MET A 112 -12.54 2.23 1.49
C MET A 112 -14.05 2.49 1.63
N ASP A 113 -14.88 1.44 1.65
CA ASP A 113 -16.33 1.53 1.65
C ASP A 113 -16.85 1.40 3.10
N HIS A 114 -16.87 2.51 3.84
CA HIS A 114 -17.45 2.61 5.20
C HIS A 114 -18.82 3.28 5.18
#